data_AF-A0A957ZHU8-F1
#
_entry.id   AF-A0A957ZHU8-F1
#
_cell.length_a   1.000
_cell.length_b   1.000
_cell.length_c   1.000
_cell.angle_alpha   90.00
_cell.angle_beta   90.00
_cell.angle_gamma   90.00
#
_symmetry.space_group_name_H-M   'P 1'
#
loop_
_entity.id
_entity.type
_entity.pdbx_description
1 polymer ?
#
loop_
_entity_poly.entity_id
_entity_poly.type
_entity_poly.pdbx_seq_one_letter_code
_entity_poly.pdbx_strand_id
1 'polypeptide(L)'
;LTDPAGSFPTPNTTLSTPGPDWIQIGTEGGFLPAPAVIPPQHITWVTDPTVFNAGNVDQHSLLLGPGERADVIVDFAKFAGQTLILYNDAPAAFPARDPRYDYYTGNADLRTSGGAPSTIAGYGPNTRTMMQIKVAASAPAPDFDLAKLEAAFVHHADGSGVFESSQHPIIVGQSPYNSAYGSSFPSNGPLAGLVQIFNTALTFSTLSNNQLTMPLAPKQIQDEMGEAFDPEYGRMSGFLGVEAPNANALAQNMILYPYVNPASEIVNALDVPFGVEAQPISTTDDGTQIWKITHNGVDTHPIHFHLFDVQLINRVGWDGIIRRPDANELGWKDTVRVSPLEDTTVALRPIMPKAPFGLPDSIRPLNPMMPLGATGGFNNVDTNGNPIVPGIVNQIVNFGWEYVWHCHILSHEEMDMMRPIILNALKSLPAKPNPVTADASLPAPG
;
A
#
# COMPACT_ATOMS: atom_id res chain seq x y z
N LEU A 1 20.71 3.62 -25.70
CA LEU A 1 21.13 3.81 -24.29
C LEU A 1 22.49 4.49 -24.34
N THR A 2 22.68 5.61 -23.64
CA THR A 2 23.99 6.26 -23.48
C THR A 2 24.16 6.55 -22.01
N ASP A 3 25.15 5.94 -21.38
CA ASP A 3 25.50 6.20 -19.99
C ASP A 3 27.02 6.42 -19.89
N PRO A 4 27.49 7.62 -19.53
CA PRO A 4 28.90 7.89 -19.25
C PRO A 4 29.45 7.11 -18.05
N ALA A 5 28.59 6.55 -17.19
CA ALA A 5 28.92 5.79 -15.98
C ALA A 5 28.62 4.28 -16.09
N GLY A 6 28.03 3.80 -17.20
CA GLY A 6 27.80 2.38 -17.49
C GLY A 6 26.90 1.62 -16.49
N SER A 7 26.11 2.32 -15.67
CA SER A 7 25.33 1.74 -14.61
C SER A 7 23.82 1.69 -14.90
N PHE A 8 23.15 2.62 -15.58
CA PHE A 8 21.70 2.52 -15.80
C PHE A 8 21.31 2.48 -17.28
N PRO A 9 20.50 1.50 -17.73
CA PRO A 9 19.92 1.55 -19.07
C PRO A 9 18.81 2.61 -19.09
N THR A 10 19.23 3.87 -19.18
CA THR A 10 18.34 5.02 -19.34
C THR A 10 18.04 5.23 -20.82
N PRO A 11 16.76 5.40 -21.22
CA PRO A 11 16.41 5.79 -22.58
C PRO A 11 17.24 7.01 -23.00
N ASN A 12 17.92 6.91 -24.15
CA ASN A 12 18.61 8.07 -24.69
C ASN A 12 17.57 8.97 -25.36
N THR A 13 17.21 10.07 -24.69
CA THR A 13 16.17 10.99 -25.15
C THR A 13 16.52 11.74 -26.44
N THR A 14 17.80 11.74 -26.84
CA THR A 14 18.22 12.27 -28.15
C THR A 14 17.86 11.34 -29.31
N LEU A 15 17.69 10.04 -29.03
CA LEU A 15 17.32 9.01 -30.01
C LEU A 15 15.86 8.58 -29.90
N SER A 16 15.28 8.67 -28.72
CA SER A 16 13.89 8.33 -28.43
C SER A 16 13.29 9.43 -27.55
N THR A 17 12.56 10.35 -28.16
CA THR A 17 11.93 11.46 -27.42
C THR A 17 10.95 10.94 -26.36
N PRO A 18 10.72 11.71 -25.28
CA PRO A 18 9.69 11.39 -24.29
C PRO A 18 8.32 11.12 -24.91
N GLY A 19 7.58 10.20 -24.30
CA GLY A 19 6.19 9.90 -24.66
C GLY A 19 5.20 10.94 -24.11
N PRO A 20 3.89 10.67 -24.19
CA PRO A 20 2.86 11.50 -23.54
C PRO A 20 2.97 11.44 -22.01
N ASP A 21 2.40 12.45 -21.36
CA ASP A 21 2.17 12.45 -19.91
C ASP A 21 1.12 11.38 -19.53
N TRP A 22 1.22 10.85 -18.32
CA TRP A 22 0.14 10.11 -17.70
C TRP A 22 -0.85 11.09 -17.06
N ILE A 23 -2.14 10.87 -17.26
CA ILE A 23 -3.18 11.54 -16.46
C ILE A 23 -3.80 10.46 -15.59
N GLN A 24 -3.31 10.31 -14.36
CA GLN A 24 -3.87 9.34 -13.42
C GLN A 24 -5.15 9.92 -12.79
N ILE A 25 -6.19 9.10 -12.73
CA ILE A 25 -7.51 9.47 -12.20
C ILE A 25 -7.92 8.62 -11.00
N GLY A 26 -7.28 7.47 -10.81
CA GLY A 26 -7.57 6.56 -9.70
C GLY A 26 -6.38 5.70 -9.31
N THR A 27 -6.48 5.12 -8.12
CA THR A 27 -5.62 4.09 -7.54
C THR A 27 -6.41 2.78 -7.47
N GLU A 28 -5.80 1.73 -6.94
CA GLU A 28 -6.47 0.50 -6.59
C GLU A 28 -7.62 0.65 -5.57
N GLY A 29 -7.65 1.73 -4.79
CA GLY A 29 -8.70 2.03 -3.80
C GLY A 29 -9.77 3.01 -4.27
N GLY A 30 -9.72 3.51 -5.52
CA GLY A 30 -10.75 4.39 -6.08
C GLY A 30 -10.21 5.63 -6.78
N PHE A 31 -11.06 6.65 -6.94
CA PHE A 31 -10.66 7.89 -7.64
C PHE A 31 -9.72 8.75 -6.78
N LEU A 32 -8.79 9.46 -7.43
CA LEU A 32 -7.98 10.52 -6.81
C LEU A 32 -8.83 11.77 -6.52
N PRO A 33 -8.47 12.63 -5.54
CA PRO A 33 -9.23 13.86 -5.26
C PRO A 33 -9.16 14.89 -6.39
N ALA A 34 -8.17 14.76 -7.28
CA ALA A 34 -8.07 15.48 -8.53
C ALA A 34 -7.24 14.65 -9.53
N PRO A 35 -7.42 14.81 -10.84
CA PRO A 35 -6.54 14.18 -11.83
C PRO A 35 -5.07 14.59 -11.58
N ALA A 36 -4.16 13.62 -11.58
CA ALA A 36 -2.73 13.84 -11.43
C ALA A 36 -2.04 13.74 -12.79
N VAL A 37 -1.48 14.85 -13.28
CA VAL A 37 -0.66 14.88 -14.50
C VAL A 37 0.78 14.54 -14.14
N ILE A 38 1.28 13.44 -14.67
CA ILE A 38 2.60 12.88 -14.36
C ILE A 38 3.43 12.85 -15.64
N PRO A 39 4.42 13.75 -15.79
CA PRO A 39 5.24 13.80 -16.99
C PRO A 39 6.17 12.59 -17.12
N PRO A 40 6.67 12.28 -18.33
CA PRO A 40 7.76 11.34 -18.50
C PRO A 40 9.01 11.86 -17.77
N GLN A 41 9.53 11.03 -16.88
CA GLN A 41 10.68 11.34 -16.04
C GLN A 41 11.42 10.03 -15.78
N HIS A 42 12.74 10.05 -15.98
CA HIS A 42 13.56 8.90 -15.63
C HIS A 42 13.70 8.79 -14.11
N ILE A 43 13.79 7.56 -13.62
CA ILE A 43 13.99 7.32 -12.20
C ILE A 43 15.34 7.89 -11.72
N THR A 44 15.33 8.55 -10.57
CA THR A 44 16.53 9.08 -9.88
C THR A 44 16.56 8.65 -8.42
N TRP A 45 17.67 8.92 -7.73
CA TRP A 45 17.87 8.58 -6.33
C TRP A 45 18.28 9.81 -5.53
N VAL A 46 17.95 9.79 -4.24
CA VAL A 46 18.47 10.74 -3.26
C VAL A 46 19.97 10.49 -3.11
N THR A 47 20.77 11.43 -3.61
CA THR A 47 22.25 11.32 -3.64
C THR A 47 22.95 12.06 -2.50
N ASP A 48 22.22 12.83 -1.70
CA ASP A 48 22.76 13.52 -0.53
C ASP A 48 22.96 12.52 0.63
N PRO A 49 24.19 12.15 1.00
CA PRO A 49 24.43 11.18 2.07
C PRO A 49 24.17 11.75 3.47
N THR A 50 23.79 13.03 3.60
CA THR A 50 23.49 13.66 4.89
C THR A 50 22.05 13.47 5.34
N VAL A 51 21.17 13.00 4.46
CA VAL A 51 19.78 12.64 4.80
C VAL A 51 19.64 11.13 4.99
N PHE A 52 18.72 10.73 5.88
CA PHE A 52 18.55 9.31 6.24
C PHE A 52 18.01 8.46 5.09
N ASN A 53 17.26 9.04 4.17
CA ASN A 53 16.69 8.32 3.03
C ASN A 53 17.61 8.33 1.79
N ALA A 54 18.90 8.61 1.96
CA ALA A 54 19.89 8.52 0.90
C ALA A 54 19.85 7.12 0.26
N GLY A 55 19.80 7.06 -1.07
CA GLY A 55 19.64 5.80 -1.80
C GLY A 55 18.18 5.37 -2.04
N ASN A 56 17.19 6.04 -1.46
CA ASN A 56 15.80 5.90 -1.90
C ASN A 56 15.58 6.60 -3.25
N VAL A 57 14.53 6.20 -3.96
CA VAL A 57 14.11 6.85 -5.20
C VAL A 57 13.61 8.26 -4.93
N ASP A 58 14.02 9.21 -5.77
CA ASP A 58 13.74 10.65 -5.64
C ASP A 58 12.70 11.13 -6.66
N GLN A 59 13.04 11.08 -7.95
CA GLN A 59 12.12 11.42 -9.03
C GLN A 59 11.76 10.18 -9.82
N HIS A 60 10.52 10.14 -10.31
CA HIS A 60 10.00 9.07 -11.18
C HIS A 60 8.82 9.61 -12.00
N SER A 61 8.42 8.86 -13.02
CA SER A 61 7.13 9.05 -13.71
C SER A 61 6.03 8.25 -12.99
N LEU A 62 5.30 7.37 -13.68
CA LEU A 62 4.36 6.44 -13.05
C LEU A 62 5.11 5.31 -12.34
N LEU A 63 5.24 5.39 -11.01
CA LEU A 63 5.81 4.34 -10.17
C LEU A 63 4.70 3.48 -9.56
N LEU A 64 4.78 2.16 -9.76
CA LEU A 64 3.85 1.18 -9.22
C LEU A 64 4.62 0.00 -8.63
N GLY A 65 4.34 -0.33 -7.37
CA GLY A 65 4.77 -1.58 -6.75
C GLY A 65 3.82 -2.73 -7.07
N PRO A 66 4.23 -3.99 -6.82
CA PRO A 66 3.30 -5.12 -6.75
C PRO A 66 2.06 -4.81 -5.89
N GLY A 67 0.87 -5.15 -6.38
CA GLY A 67 -0.41 -4.87 -5.72
C GLY A 67 -1.04 -3.51 -6.10
N GLU A 68 -0.22 -2.51 -6.43
CA GLU A 68 -0.72 -1.19 -6.84
C GLU A 68 -1.29 -1.20 -8.26
N ARG A 69 -2.34 -0.42 -8.47
CA ARG A 69 -2.99 -0.23 -9.78
C ARG A 69 -3.23 1.26 -10.00
N ALA A 70 -3.16 1.69 -11.25
CA ALA A 70 -3.44 3.07 -11.63
C ALA A 70 -4.42 3.09 -12.81
N ASP A 71 -5.50 3.84 -12.64
CA ASP A 71 -6.38 4.21 -13.74
C ASP A 71 -5.82 5.46 -14.41
N VAL A 72 -5.42 5.33 -15.66
CA VAL A 72 -4.73 6.41 -16.41
C VAL A 72 -5.41 6.70 -17.75
N ILE A 73 -5.39 7.97 -18.12
CA ILE A 73 -5.71 8.46 -19.45
C ILE A 73 -4.40 8.86 -20.12
N VAL A 74 -4.22 8.43 -21.37
CA VAL A 74 -3.05 8.74 -22.19
C VAL A 74 -3.49 9.30 -23.53
N ASP A 75 -3.08 10.52 -23.84
CA ASP A 75 -3.42 11.19 -25.10
C ASP A 75 -2.35 10.98 -26.18
N PHE A 76 -2.69 10.22 -27.21
CA PHE A 76 -1.82 9.94 -28.35
C PHE A 76 -2.01 10.91 -29.53
N ALA A 77 -2.86 11.93 -29.44
CA ALA A 77 -3.18 12.84 -30.55
C ALA A 77 -1.92 13.46 -31.19
N LYS A 78 -0.88 13.74 -30.39
CA LYS A 78 0.39 14.33 -30.85
C LYS A 78 1.39 13.33 -31.42
N PHE A 79 1.05 12.05 -31.43
CA PHE A 79 1.97 10.95 -31.76
C PHE A 79 1.56 10.18 -33.03
N ALA A 80 0.68 10.73 -33.87
CA ALA A 80 0.23 10.10 -35.11
C ALA A 80 1.41 9.62 -35.98
N GLY A 81 1.37 8.35 -36.38
CA GLY A 81 2.43 7.69 -37.17
C GLY A 81 3.68 7.29 -36.39
N GLN A 82 3.77 7.57 -35.08
CA GLN A 82 4.90 7.19 -34.25
C GLN A 82 4.70 5.80 -33.63
N THR A 83 5.82 5.18 -33.24
CA THR A 83 5.83 3.97 -32.42
C THR A 83 6.40 4.32 -31.05
N LEU A 84 5.62 4.08 -30.01
CA LEU A 84 5.99 4.33 -28.62
C LEU A 84 6.28 3.01 -27.92
N ILE A 85 7.12 3.07 -26.90
CA ILE A 85 7.46 1.95 -26.04
C ILE A 85 7.12 2.34 -24.61
N LEU A 86 6.27 1.53 -23.95
CA LEU A 86 6.15 1.58 -22.50
C LEU A 86 7.40 0.92 -21.91
N TYR A 87 8.22 1.75 -21.27
CA TYR A 87 9.51 1.36 -20.74
C TYR A 87 9.49 1.38 -19.21
N ASN A 88 9.95 0.30 -18.59
CA ASN A 88 10.14 0.19 -17.16
C ASN A 88 11.61 0.48 -16.81
N ASP A 89 11.87 1.63 -16.21
CA ASP A 89 13.20 2.04 -15.75
C ASP A 89 13.45 1.75 -14.26
N ALA A 90 12.46 1.24 -13.51
CA ALA A 90 12.61 0.89 -12.10
C ALA A 90 13.68 -0.20 -11.88
N PRO A 91 14.51 -0.09 -10.83
CA PRO A 91 15.46 -1.13 -10.47
C PRO A 91 14.78 -2.34 -9.82
N ALA A 92 15.47 -3.47 -9.84
CA ALA A 92 15.19 -4.62 -8.99
C ALA A 92 16.52 -5.12 -8.40
N ALA A 93 16.66 -5.40 -7.09
CA ALA A 93 15.74 -5.04 -6.01
C ALA A 93 15.53 -3.51 -5.91
N PHE A 94 14.43 -3.08 -5.31
CA PHE A 94 14.06 -1.67 -5.24
C PHE A 94 14.24 -1.17 -3.80
N PRO A 95 15.00 -0.09 -3.53
CA PRO A 95 15.64 0.82 -4.49
C PRO A 95 17.10 0.44 -4.86
N ALA A 96 17.70 -0.53 -4.15
CA ALA A 96 19.16 -0.75 -4.08
C ALA A 96 19.82 -1.39 -5.31
N ARG A 97 19.03 -1.92 -6.25
CA ARG A 97 19.45 -2.48 -7.55
C ARG A 97 20.45 -3.64 -7.51
N ASP A 98 20.01 -4.79 -8.01
CA ASP A 98 20.86 -5.93 -8.32
C ASP A 98 20.85 -6.19 -9.84
N PRO A 99 21.99 -6.03 -10.55
CA PRO A 99 22.03 -6.25 -12.00
C PRO A 99 21.64 -7.67 -12.41
N ARG A 100 21.69 -8.65 -11.50
CA ARG A 100 21.27 -10.03 -11.78
C ARG A 100 19.75 -10.17 -11.95
N TYR A 101 18.97 -9.21 -11.46
CA TYR A 101 17.51 -9.17 -11.61
C TYR A 101 17.06 -8.25 -12.76
N ASP A 102 17.99 -7.67 -13.51
CA ASP A 102 17.72 -6.75 -14.60
C ASP A 102 17.89 -7.42 -15.97
N TYR A 103 16.76 -7.76 -16.60
CA TYR A 103 16.74 -8.52 -17.84
C TYR A 103 16.33 -7.65 -19.01
N TYR A 104 17.21 -7.48 -20.00
CA TYR A 104 16.90 -6.76 -21.23
C TYR A 104 17.81 -7.21 -22.37
N THR A 105 17.33 -7.07 -23.60
CA THR A 105 18.09 -7.48 -24.78
C THR A 105 19.47 -6.81 -24.82
N GLY A 106 20.52 -7.63 -24.87
CA GLY A 106 21.91 -7.16 -24.88
C GLY A 106 22.48 -6.79 -23.51
N ASN A 107 21.82 -7.16 -22.40
CA ASN A 107 22.43 -7.11 -21.06
C ASN A 107 23.68 -8.01 -20.97
N ALA A 108 24.50 -7.78 -19.95
CA ALA A 108 25.73 -8.55 -19.75
C ALA A 108 25.45 -10.03 -19.43
N ASP A 109 26.39 -10.91 -19.75
CA ASP A 109 26.39 -12.29 -19.24
C ASP A 109 26.84 -12.29 -17.78
N LEU A 110 25.93 -12.60 -16.86
CA LEU A 110 26.13 -12.54 -15.42
C LEU A 110 26.31 -13.93 -14.78
N ARG A 111 26.53 -14.99 -15.58
CA ARG A 111 26.68 -16.36 -15.04
C ARG A 111 27.83 -16.51 -14.06
N THR A 112 28.90 -15.71 -14.20
CA THR A 112 30.07 -15.76 -13.30
C THR A 112 29.80 -15.15 -11.92
N SER A 113 28.73 -14.37 -11.75
CA SER A 113 28.30 -13.76 -10.49
C SER A 113 26.98 -14.34 -9.95
N GLY A 114 26.56 -15.50 -10.47
CA GLY A 114 25.32 -16.18 -10.08
C GLY A 114 24.05 -15.64 -10.74
N GLY A 115 24.17 -14.82 -11.78
CA GLY A 115 23.06 -14.34 -12.60
C GLY A 115 22.80 -15.19 -13.86
N ALA A 116 21.98 -14.66 -14.76
CA ALA A 116 21.62 -15.29 -16.03
C ALA A 116 22.62 -14.97 -17.17
N PRO A 117 22.67 -15.78 -18.25
CA PRO A 117 23.33 -15.36 -19.49
C PRO A 117 22.63 -14.13 -20.10
N SER A 118 23.30 -13.50 -21.06
CA SER A 118 22.73 -12.36 -21.81
C SER A 118 21.40 -12.72 -22.48
N THR A 119 20.39 -11.85 -22.33
CA THR A 119 19.07 -11.97 -22.97
C THR A 119 19.20 -11.74 -24.47
N ILE A 120 18.80 -12.75 -25.25
CA ILE A 120 18.81 -12.72 -26.72
C ILE A 120 17.57 -11.97 -27.22
N ALA A 121 17.73 -11.16 -28.28
CA ALA A 121 16.61 -10.47 -28.91
C ALA A 121 15.51 -11.46 -29.34
N GLY A 122 14.27 -11.17 -28.97
CA GLY A 122 13.10 -12.04 -29.27
C GLY A 122 12.91 -13.21 -28.31
N TYR A 123 13.78 -13.39 -27.31
CA TYR A 123 13.66 -14.39 -26.26
C TYR A 123 13.54 -13.70 -24.89
N GLY A 124 12.67 -14.22 -24.03
CA GLY A 124 12.46 -13.66 -22.69
C GLY A 124 13.51 -14.12 -21.66
N PRO A 125 13.55 -13.48 -20.48
CA PRO A 125 12.73 -12.33 -20.06
C PRO A 125 13.31 -10.97 -20.49
N ASN A 126 12.43 -9.99 -20.69
CA ASN A 126 12.79 -8.57 -20.82
C ASN A 126 11.89 -7.76 -19.87
N THR A 127 12.47 -7.25 -18.78
CA THR A 127 11.78 -6.49 -17.72
C THR A 127 11.69 -5.00 -18.01
N ARG A 128 12.35 -4.52 -19.08
CA ARG A 128 12.44 -3.10 -19.45
C ARG A 128 11.43 -2.70 -20.52
N THR A 129 11.23 -3.52 -21.55
CA THR A 129 10.29 -3.23 -22.65
C THR A 129 8.97 -3.94 -22.39
N MET A 130 7.96 -3.21 -21.88
CA MET A 130 6.68 -3.81 -21.46
C MET A 130 5.66 -3.91 -22.60
N MET A 131 5.51 -2.84 -23.37
CA MET A 131 4.49 -2.74 -24.41
C MET A 131 4.98 -1.87 -25.57
N GLN A 132 4.61 -2.23 -26.80
CA GLN A 132 4.78 -1.39 -27.98
C GLN A 132 3.42 -0.86 -28.44
N ILE A 133 3.34 0.46 -28.64
CA ILE A 133 2.13 1.14 -29.11
C ILE A 133 2.44 1.74 -30.48
N LYS A 134 1.70 1.31 -31.50
CA LYS A 134 1.80 1.87 -32.85
C LYS A 134 0.63 2.82 -33.06
N VAL A 135 0.92 4.11 -33.09
CA VAL A 135 -0.10 5.13 -33.31
C VAL A 135 -0.33 5.24 -34.81
N ALA A 136 -1.59 5.05 -35.24
CA ALA A 136 -1.93 5.10 -36.66
C ALA A 136 -1.53 6.45 -37.28
N ALA A 137 -1.03 6.42 -38.52
CA ALA A 137 -0.72 7.60 -39.31
C ALA A 137 -1.99 8.20 -39.96
N SER A 138 -3.01 8.45 -39.15
CA SER A 138 -4.27 9.09 -39.54
C SER A 138 -4.37 10.50 -38.96
N ALA A 139 -5.31 11.31 -39.46
CA ALA A 139 -5.61 12.59 -38.85
C ALA A 139 -5.96 12.38 -37.35
N PRO A 140 -5.28 13.05 -36.42
CA PRO A 140 -5.52 12.84 -35.00
C PRO A 140 -6.88 13.40 -34.58
N ALA A 141 -7.43 12.82 -33.51
CA ALA A 141 -8.55 13.41 -32.79
C ALA A 141 -8.11 14.74 -32.13
N PRO A 142 -9.05 15.60 -31.70
CA PRO A 142 -8.72 16.74 -30.85
C PRO A 142 -7.98 16.31 -29.58
N ASP A 143 -7.09 17.17 -29.09
CA ASP A 143 -6.41 17.00 -27.80
C ASP A 143 -7.41 16.70 -26.67
N PHE A 144 -7.00 15.86 -25.72
CA PHE A 144 -7.81 15.54 -24.55
C PHE A 144 -8.11 16.79 -23.70
N ASP A 145 -9.38 16.98 -23.35
CA ASP A 145 -9.85 18.14 -22.58
C ASP A 145 -9.66 17.90 -21.07
N LEU A 146 -8.43 18.14 -20.59
CA LEU A 146 -8.06 18.00 -19.18
C LEU A 146 -8.88 18.94 -18.28
N ALA A 147 -9.15 20.17 -18.71
CA ALA A 147 -9.90 21.14 -17.91
C ALA A 147 -11.34 20.66 -17.64
N LYS A 148 -11.97 20.01 -18.62
CA LYS A 148 -13.28 19.38 -18.43
C LYS A 148 -13.23 18.21 -17.46
N LEU A 149 -12.15 17.41 -17.49
CA LEU A 149 -11.95 16.32 -16.53
C LEU A 149 -11.77 16.87 -15.11
N GLU A 150 -10.90 17.86 -14.92
CA GLU A 150 -10.68 18.52 -13.62
C GLU A 150 -11.98 19.12 -13.06
N ALA A 151 -12.79 19.76 -13.91
CA ALA A 151 -14.09 20.31 -13.53
C ALA A 151 -15.12 19.24 -13.11
N ALA A 152 -14.98 17.99 -13.55
CA ALA A 152 -15.82 16.89 -13.08
C ALA A 152 -15.41 16.39 -11.69
N PHE A 153 -14.13 16.55 -11.31
CA PHE A 153 -13.60 16.06 -10.03
C PHE A 153 -13.86 17.00 -8.86
N VAL A 154 -13.97 18.30 -9.11
CA VAL A 154 -14.24 19.28 -8.05
C VAL A 154 -15.60 19.04 -7.39
N HIS A 155 -15.72 19.48 -6.14
CA HIS A 155 -16.95 19.50 -5.38
C HIS A 155 -18.06 20.27 -6.11
N HIS A 156 -19.26 19.72 -6.08
CA HIS A 156 -20.48 20.39 -6.52
C HIS A 156 -21.49 20.43 -5.38
N ALA A 157 -22.32 21.48 -5.32
CA ALA A 157 -23.30 21.63 -4.25
C ALA A 157 -24.36 20.52 -4.19
N ASP A 158 -24.53 19.77 -5.28
CA ASP A 158 -25.39 18.58 -5.36
C ASP A 158 -24.67 17.27 -5.01
N GLY A 159 -23.39 17.34 -4.63
CA GLY A 159 -22.54 16.21 -4.28
C GLY A 159 -22.09 15.38 -5.49
N SER A 160 -22.17 15.91 -6.72
CA SER A 160 -21.84 15.17 -7.94
C SER A 160 -20.35 15.11 -8.28
N GLY A 161 -19.46 15.70 -7.45
CA GLY A 161 -18.02 15.60 -7.66
C GLY A 161 -17.56 14.14 -7.65
N VAL A 162 -16.68 13.76 -8.58
CA VAL A 162 -16.28 12.36 -8.78
C VAL A 162 -15.75 11.73 -7.48
N PHE A 163 -14.84 12.42 -6.78
CA PHE A 163 -14.21 11.87 -5.58
C PHE A 163 -15.19 11.74 -4.40
N GLU A 164 -16.02 12.75 -4.16
CA GLU A 164 -16.95 12.79 -3.03
C GLU A 164 -18.16 11.84 -3.18
N SER A 165 -18.56 11.55 -4.42
CA SER A 165 -19.75 10.73 -4.71
C SER A 165 -19.47 9.23 -4.87
N SER A 166 -18.21 8.83 -5.08
CA SER A 166 -17.87 7.47 -5.51
C SER A 166 -17.29 6.58 -4.41
N GLN A 167 -16.82 7.16 -3.31
CA GLN A 167 -16.08 6.44 -2.28
C GLN A 167 -16.30 7.04 -0.89
N HIS A 168 -15.72 6.40 0.11
CA HIS A 168 -15.96 6.75 1.49
C HIS A 168 -15.28 8.07 1.87
N PRO A 169 -15.85 8.86 2.81
CA PRO A 169 -15.23 10.11 3.24
C PRO A 169 -13.84 9.86 3.84
N ILE A 170 -12.90 10.73 3.48
CA ILE A 170 -11.52 10.65 3.98
C ILE A 170 -11.48 10.79 5.51
N ILE A 171 -10.53 10.13 6.17
CA ILE A 171 -10.44 10.14 7.64
C ILE A 171 -9.82 11.46 8.11
N VAL A 172 -8.59 11.71 7.68
CA VAL A 172 -7.79 12.88 8.07
C VAL A 172 -7.92 13.95 7.01
N GLY A 173 -8.49 15.10 7.38
CA GLY A 173 -8.59 16.25 6.49
C GLY A 173 -7.22 16.84 6.17
N GLN A 174 -6.87 16.91 4.88
CA GLN A 174 -5.64 17.51 4.38
C GLN A 174 -5.96 18.42 3.19
N SER A 175 -5.16 19.46 2.98
CA SER A 175 -5.43 20.46 1.94
C SER A 175 -5.59 19.93 0.51
N PRO A 176 -4.92 18.83 0.07
CA PRO A 176 -5.14 18.28 -1.27
C PRO A 176 -6.58 17.81 -1.54
N TYR A 177 -7.37 17.57 -0.48
CA TYR A 177 -8.78 17.17 -0.62
C TYR A 177 -9.75 18.36 -0.69
N ASN A 178 -9.27 19.60 -0.55
CA ASN A 178 -10.14 20.78 -0.46
C ASN A 178 -11.00 20.99 -1.72
N SER A 179 -10.44 20.79 -2.91
CA SER A 179 -11.19 20.92 -4.17
C SER A 179 -12.26 19.84 -4.29
N ALA A 180 -11.99 18.62 -3.82
CA ALA A 180 -12.88 17.47 -3.91
C ALA A 180 -14.09 17.56 -2.97
N TYR A 181 -13.94 18.20 -1.81
CA TYR A 181 -14.98 18.29 -0.78
C TYR A 181 -15.54 19.70 -0.54
N GLY A 182 -15.03 20.72 -1.25
CA GLY A 182 -15.39 22.12 -0.97
C GLY A 182 -14.96 22.57 0.44
N SER A 183 -13.94 21.93 1.01
CA SER A 183 -13.45 22.17 2.37
C SER A 183 -12.33 23.21 2.41
N SER A 184 -11.82 23.51 3.60
CA SER A 184 -10.73 24.48 3.82
C SER A 184 -9.72 24.00 4.85
N PHE A 185 -9.25 22.75 4.69
CA PHE A 185 -8.18 22.20 5.52
C PHE A 185 -6.88 22.98 5.30
N PRO A 186 -6.13 23.29 6.37
CA PRO A 186 -4.88 24.03 6.25
C PRO A 186 -3.81 23.18 5.57
N SER A 187 -2.94 23.81 4.80
CA SER A 187 -1.81 23.13 4.16
C SER A 187 -0.59 23.01 5.07
N ASN A 188 -0.52 23.76 6.17
CA ASN A 188 0.60 23.76 7.10
C ASN A 188 0.15 23.95 8.56
N GLY A 189 1.09 23.83 9.49
CA GLY A 189 0.83 23.93 10.91
C GLY A 189 0.25 22.65 11.54
N PRO A 190 -0.17 22.71 12.81
CA PRO A 190 -0.49 21.54 13.61
C PRO A 190 -1.74 20.78 13.16
N LEU A 191 -2.60 21.41 12.33
CA LEU A 191 -3.83 20.83 11.81
C LEU A 191 -3.74 20.50 10.31
N ALA A 192 -2.54 20.48 9.73
CA ALA A 192 -2.34 20.10 8.33
C ALA A 192 -2.56 18.60 8.04
N GLY A 193 -2.92 17.82 9.08
CA GLY A 193 -3.07 16.36 8.99
C GLY A 193 -1.74 15.68 8.67
N LEU A 194 -0.66 16.06 9.36
CA LEU A 194 0.67 15.50 9.16
C LEU A 194 1.23 14.99 10.48
N VAL A 195 1.87 13.83 10.43
CA VAL A 195 2.60 13.22 11.54
C VAL A 195 4.08 13.57 11.45
N GLN A 196 4.69 13.86 12.61
CA GLN A 196 6.13 13.98 12.79
C GLN A 196 6.73 12.74 13.48
N ILE A 197 8.04 12.55 13.33
CA ILE A 197 8.74 11.31 13.73
C ILE A 197 8.49 10.90 15.20
N PHE A 198 8.48 11.85 16.14
CA PHE A 198 8.27 11.56 17.58
C PHE A 198 6.82 11.66 18.05
N ASN A 199 5.85 11.85 17.14
CA ASN A 199 4.46 11.87 17.55
C ASN A 199 3.99 10.48 17.96
N THR A 200 3.17 10.44 19.00
CA THR A 200 2.47 9.24 19.48
C THR A 200 0.96 9.35 19.29
N ALA A 201 0.48 10.51 18.83
CA ALA A 201 -0.90 10.78 18.47
C ALA A 201 -0.95 11.85 17.36
N LEU A 202 -2.03 11.87 16.59
CA LEU A 202 -2.32 12.89 15.58
C LEU A 202 -3.60 13.63 15.97
N THR A 203 -3.53 14.97 16.00
CA THR A 203 -4.71 15.84 16.06
C THR A 203 -5.01 16.38 14.67
N PHE A 204 -6.24 16.22 14.19
CA PHE A 204 -6.62 16.62 12.84
C PHE A 204 -8.07 17.10 12.75
N SER A 205 -8.38 17.87 11.70
CA SER A 205 -9.75 18.27 11.36
C SER A 205 -10.42 17.22 10.50
N THR A 206 -11.70 16.95 10.76
CA THR A 206 -12.53 16.02 9.98
C THR A 206 -13.41 16.78 8.99
N LEU A 207 -14.03 16.05 8.05
CA LEU A 207 -15.10 16.59 7.19
C LEU A 207 -16.39 16.92 7.97
N SER A 208 -16.55 16.40 9.19
CA SER A 208 -17.66 16.76 10.11
C SER A 208 -17.43 18.11 10.82
N ASN A 209 -16.39 18.85 10.45
CA ASN A 209 -16.01 20.14 11.05
C ASN A 209 -15.68 20.08 12.55
N ASN A 210 -15.28 18.91 13.06
CA ASN A 210 -14.72 18.76 14.40
C ASN A 210 -13.23 18.38 14.32
N GLN A 211 -12.53 18.48 15.45
CA GLN A 211 -11.16 18.01 15.60
C GLN A 211 -11.13 16.75 16.45
N LEU A 212 -10.33 15.79 16.04
CA LEU A 212 -10.10 14.54 16.76
C LEU A 212 -8.62 14.39 17.05
N THR A 213 -8.30 13.79 18.20
CA THR A 213 -6.95 13.35 18.55
C THR A 213 -6.96 11.84 18.67
N MET A 214 -6.19 11.16 17.81
CA MET A 214 -6.12 9.71 17.78
C MET A 214 -4.70 9.23 18.10
N PRO A 215 -4.52 8.19 18.93
CA PRO A 215 -3.21 7.59 19.16
C PRO A 215 -2.70 6.93 17.87
N LEU A 216 -1.39 6.94 17.68
CA LEU A 216 -0.72 6.20 16.61
C LEU A 216 -0.42 4.78 17.10
N ALA A 217 -0.89 3.78 16.37
CA ALA A 217 -0.55 2.39 16.62
C ALA A 217 0.82 2.09 15.97
N PRO A 218 1.84 1.71 16.74
CA PRO A 218 3.15 1.39 16.18
C PRO A 218 3.09 0.09 15.38
N LYS A 219 3.70 0.12 14.20
CA LYS A 219 3.96 -1.01 13.32
C LYS A 219 5.41 -0.94 12.87
N GLN A 220 5.96 -2.07 12.49
CA GLN A 220 7.36 -2.12 12.10
C GLN A 220 7.61 -3.07 10.93
N ILE A 221 8.57 -2.69 10.11
CA ILE A 221 9.22 -3.54 9.11
C ILE A 221 10.72 -3.63 9.44
N GLN A 222 11.27 -4.85 9.36
CA GLN A 222 12.72 -5.10 9.34
C GLN A 222 13.05 -6.15 8.30
N ASP A 223 14.05 -5.89 7.46
CA ASP A 223 14.55 -6.80 6.42
C ASP A 223 16.08 -6.84 6.31
N GLU A 224 16.80 -6.26 7.29
CA GLU A 224 18.26 -6.13 7.25
C GLU A 224 19.03 -7.45 7.50
N MET A 225 20.18 -7.54 6.81
CA MET A 225 21.09 -8.68 6.82
C MET A 225 21.83 -8.87 8.17
N GLY A 226 21.22 -9.58 9.12
CA GLY A 226 21.86 -9.96 10.37
C GLY A 226 20.91 -9.90 11.57
N GLU A 227 19.84 -9.14 11.43
CA GLU A 227 18.83 -8.94 12.47
C GLU A 227 17.48 -9.61 12.14
N ALA A 228 17.18 -9.83 10.85
CA ALA A 228 15.96 -10.49 10.39
C ALA A 228 16.27 -11.76 9.58
N PHE A 229 16.09 -12.92 10.21
CA PHE A 229 16.30 -14.22 9.58
C PHE A 229 15.31 -15.26 10.07
N ASP A 230 14.99 -16.20 9.18
CA ASP A 230 14.27 -17.42 9.53
C ASP A 230 15.13 -18.26 10.49
N PRO A 231 14.67 -18.49 11.74
CA PRO A 231 15.45 -19.22 12.73
C PRO A 231 15.59 -20.73 12.43
N GLU A 232 14.78 -21.30 11.53
CA GLU A 232 14.85 -22.72 11.18
C GLU A 232 15.95 -23.00 10.15
N TYR A 233 15.99 -22.21 9.07
CA TYR A 233 16.92 -22.43 7.94
C TYR A 233 18.03 -21.38 7.82
N GLY A 234 18.02 -20.33 8.65
CA GLY A 234 19.02 -19.26 8.64
C GLY A 234 18.98 -18.40 7.37
N ARG A 235 17.84 -18.38 6.67
CA ARG A 235 17.62 -17.57 5.47
C ARG A 235 17.25 -16.15 5.86
N MET A 236 17.65 -15.20 5.03
CA MET A 236 17.17 -13.82 5.14
C MET A 236 15.66 -13.76 5.00
N SER A 237 15.02 -12.95 5.84
CA SER A 237 13.57 -12.70 5.79
C SER A 237 13.29 -11.24 6.07
N GLY A 238 12.23 -10.71 5.46
CA GLY A 238 11.56 -9.51 5.94
C GLY A 238 10.50 -9.90 6.96
N PHE A 239 10.39 -9.16 8.05
CA PHE A 239 9.35 -9.39 9.05
C PHE A 239 8.54 -8.12 9.30
N LEU A 240 7.25 -8.34 9.54
CA LEU A 240 6.39 -7.34 10.14
C LEU A 240 6.41 -7.49 11.67
N GLY A 241 6.14 -6.39 12.36
CA GLY A 241 6.21 -6.37 13.82
C GLY A 241 5.64 -5.10 14.42
N VAL A 242 6.09 -4.81 15.64
CA VAL A 242 5.79 -3.56 16.34
C VAL A 242 7.08 -2.91 16.82
N GLU A 243 7.08 -1.58 16.78
CA GLU A 243 8.10 -0.78 17.44
C GLU A 243 7.83 -0.80 18.95
N ALA A 244 8.84 -1.16 19.74
CA ALA A 244 8.70 -1.15 21.20
C ALA A 244 8.55 0.29 21.74
N PRO A 245 7.92 0.47 22.91
CA PRO A 245 7.77 1.78 23.53
C PRO A 245 9.13 2.45 23.78
N ASN A 246 9.19 3.78 23.57
CA ASN A 246 10.37 4.63 23.78
C ASN A 246 11.58 4.31 22.90
N ALA A 247 11.35 3.76 21.70
CA ALA A 247 12.39 3.64 20.69
C ALA A 247 13.08 4.99 20.44
N ASN A 248 14.41 4.97 20.34
CA ASN A 248 15.21 6.12 19.97
C ASN A 248 16.32 5.69 19.02
N ALA A 249 17.01 6.65 18.41
CA ALA A 249 18.03 6.38 17.39
C ALA A 249 19.20 5.48 17.87
N LEU A 250 19.39 5.31 19.19
CA LEU A 250 20.42 4.43 19.78
C LEU A 250 19.85 3.10 20.31
N ALA A 251 18.53 2.95 20.34
CA ALA A 251 17.81 1.77 20.83
C ALA A 251 16.48 1.64 20.10
N GLN A 252 16.55 1.29 18.81
CA GLN A 252 15.37 0.80 18.10
C GLN A 252 15.11 -0.62 18.58
N ASN A 253 14.23 -0.74 19.57
CA ASN A 253 13.81 -2.04 20.07
C ASN A 253 12.69 -2.54 19.16
N MET A 254 13.07 -3.41 18.24
CA MET A 254 12.21 -3.96 17.21
C MET A 254 11.65 -5.28 17.70
N ILE A 255 10.34 -5.48 17.55
CA ILE A 255 9.70 -6.73 17.96
C ILE A 255 9.07 -7.36 16.74
N LEU A 256 9.84 -8.24 16.10
CA LEU A 256 9.46 -8.94 14.88
C LEU A 256 8.59 -10.13 15.22
N TYR A 257 7.42 -10.22 14.60
CA TYR A 257 6.48 -11.29 14.84
C TYR A 257 6.34 -12.16 13.61
N PRO A 258 6.76 -13.44 13.69
CA PRO A 258 6.37 -14.44 12.71
C PRO A 258 4.85 -14.46 12.45
N TYR A 259 4.40 -14.92 11.30
CA TYR A 259 2.95 -14.99 11.00
C TYR A 259 2.19 -15.81 12.05
N VAL A 260 2.84 -16.84 12.61
CA VAL A 260 2.25 -17.71 13.63
C VAL A 260 2.08 -17.04 15.00
N ASN A 261 2.77 -15.93 15.28
CA ASN A 261 2.58 -15.19 16.53
C ASN A 261 1.14 -14.68 16.66
N PRO A 262 0.57 -14.61 17.88
CA PRO A 262 -0.75 -14.01 18.12
C PRO A 262 -0.90 -12.65 17.41
N ALA A 263 -2.08 -12.40 16.84
CA ALA A 263 -2.35 -11.15 16.13
C ALA A 263 -2.16 -9.94 17.05
N SER A 264 -1.46 -8.93 16.56
CA SER A 264 -1.32 -7.60 17.17
C SER A 264 -2.25 -6.58 16.52
N GLU A 265 -2.80 -6.92 15.35
CA GLU A 265 -3.70 -6.09 14.56
C GLU A 265 -5.15 -6.50 14.84
N ILE A 266 -5.74 -5.90 15.86
CA ILE A 266 -7.15 -6.09 16.21
C ILE A 266 -7.90 -4.82 15.82
N VAL A 267 -8.87 -4.95 14.92
CA VAL A 267 -9.64 -3.84 14.36
C VAL A 267 -11.14 -4.07 14.57
N ASN A 268 -11.88 -3.01 14.89
CA ASN A 268 -13.34 -3.08 15.01
C ASN A 268 -13.94 -2.51 13.72
N ALA A 269 -14.91 -3.22 13.15
CA ALA A 269 -15.57 -2.77 11.93
C ALA A 269 -16.76 -1.84 12.24
N LEU A 270 -16.91 -0.79 11.45
CA LEU A 270 -18.13 0.02 11.43
C LEU A 270 -19.26 -0.75 10.74
N ASP A 271 -20.40 -0.89 11.43
CA ASP A 271 -21.62 -1.49 10.88
C ASP A 271 -22.48 -0.42 10.21
N VAL A 272 -22.31 -0.25 8.89
CA VAL A 272 -23.09 0.70 8.08
C VAL A 272 -24.26 -0.03 7.42
N PRO A 273 -25.54 0.40 7.60
CA PRO A 273 -26.69 -0.29 7.00
C PRO A 273 -26.62 -0.42 5.46
N PHE A 274 -27.24 -1.47 4.89
CA PHE A 274 -27.29 -1.65 3.42
C PHE A 274 -27.91 -0.44 2.72
N GLY A 275 -27.29 0.03 1.64
CA GLY A 275 -27.73 1.22 0.89
C GLY A 275 -27.51 2.56 1.60
N VAL A 276 -26.86 2.57 2.76
CA VAL A 276 -26.45 3.79 3.47
C VAL A 276 -24.96 4.01 3.28
N GLU A 277 -24.58 5.24 3.01
CA GLU A 277 -23.18 5.67 2.91
C GLU A 277 -22.56 5.90 4.29
N ALA A 278 -21.28 5.54 4.41
CA ALA A 278 -20.52 5.81 5.63
C ALA A 278 -20.41 7.32 5.85
N GLN A 279 -20.88 7.80 7.00
CA GLN A 279 -20.76 9.20 7.36
C GLN A 279 -19.33 9.55 7.73
N PRO A 280 -18.86 10.79 7.54
CA PRO A 280 -17.52 11.17 7.95
C PRO A 280 -17.27 10.89 9.43
N ILE A 281 -16.01 10.59 9.78
CA ILE A 281 -15.64 10.35 11.17
C ILE A 281 -15.96 11.58 12.03
N SER A 282 -16.50 11.33 13.23
CA SER A 282 -16.85 12.38 14.19
C SER A 282 -16.51 12.00 15.64
N THR A 283 -16.16 10.74 15.91
CA THR A 283 -15.73 10.25 17.22
C THR A 283 -14.45 9.42 17.08
N THR A 284 -13.81 9.06 18.19
CA THR A 284 -12.58 8.25 18.22
C THR A 284 -12.83 6.77 18.53
N ASP A 285 -14.10 6.35 18.66
CA ASP A 285 -14.52 5.02 19.14
C ASP A 285 -15.23 4.18 18.07
N ASP A 286 -15.22 4.62 16.80
CA ASP A 286 -15.92 3.94 15.69
C ASP A 286 -15.12 2.83 15.00
N GLY A 287 -13.97 2.45 15.57
CA GLY A 287 -13.06 1.44 15.02
C GLY A 287 -11.94 2.00 14.13
N THR A 288 -11.94 3.30 13.83
CA THR A 288 -10.83 3.96 13.12
C THR A 288 -9.51 3.80 13.87
N GLN A 289 -8.43 3.57 13.13
CA GLN A 289 -7.06 3.55 13.65
C GLN A 289 -6.12 4.34 12.75
N ILE A 290 -5.01 4.82 13.31
CA ILE A 290 -3.90 5.39 12.54
C ILE A 290 -2.67 4.57 12.86
N TRP A 291 -2.09 3.95 11.84
CA TRP A 291 -0.89 3.13 11.97
C TRP A 291 0.33 3.93 11.52
N LYS A 292 1.38 3.87 12.33
CA LYS A 292 2.69 4.44 12.02
C LYS A 292 3.65 3.28 11.81
N ILE A 293 4.05 3.07 10.56
CA ILE A 293 4.90 1.96 10.14
C ILE A 293 6.34 2.48 10.06
N THR A 294 7.14 2.15 11.07
CA THR A 294 8.58 2.41 11.09
C THR A 294 9.28 1.35 10.24
N HIS A 295 10.09 1.76 9.27
CA HIS A 295 10.83 0.81 8.46
C HIS A 295 12.33 0.99 8.62
N ASN A 296 12.92 0.05 9.35
CA ASN A 296 14.37 -0.07 9.51
C ASN A 296 14.84 -1.18 8.56
N GLY A 297 15.49 -0.84 7.46
CA GLY A 297 15.66 -1.82 6.41
C GLY A 297 16.33 -1.28 5.17
N VAL A 298 16.28 -2.05 4.09
CA VAL A 298 17.00 -1.75 2.85
C VAL A 298 16.13 -1.74 1.59
N ASP A 299 15.03 -2.49 1.55
CA ASP A 299 14.15 -2.56 0.38
C ASP A 299 12.85 -1.76 0.58
N THR A 300 12.32 -1.11 -0.45
CA THR A 300 10.96 -0.55 -0.36
C THR A 300 9.94 -1.68 -0.46
N HIS A 301 9.05 -1.78 0.54
CA HIS A 301 8.02 -2.80 0.59
C HIS A 301 6.65 -2.22 0.20
N PRO A 302 6.01 -2.72 -0.88
CA PRO A 302 4.58 -2.48 -1.11
C PRO A 302 3.79 -3.28 -0.09
N ILE A 303 3.18 -2.60 0.89
CA ILE A 303 2.39 -3.22 1.95
C ILE A 303 0.93 -3.22 1.54
N HIS A 304 0.36 -4.41 1.38
CA HIS A 304 -1.03 -4.63 1.00
C HIS A 304 -1.90 -4.95 2.22
N PHE A 305 -3.12 -4.40 2.23
CA PHE A 305 -4.12 -4.57 3.27
C PHE A 305 -5.32 -5.30 2.67
N HIS A 306 -5.67 -6.45 3.23
CA HIS A 306 -6.91 -7.12 2.85
C HIS A 306 -8.11 -6.40 3.47
N LEU A 307 -9.28 -6.61 2.89
CA LEU A 307 -10.60 -6.14 3.34
C LEU A 307 -10.89 -4.64 3.18
N PHE A 308 -9.99 -3.77 3.61
CA PHE A 308 -10.23 -2.33 3.70
C PHE A 308 -9.14 -1.53 3.03
N ASP A 309 -9.53 -0.38 2.53
CA ASP A 309 -8.59 0.62 2.04
C ASP A 309 -8.04 1.46 3.20
N VAL A 310 -6.88 2.05 2.97
CA VAL A 310 -6.21 2.98 3.86
C VAL A 310 -5.98 4.33 3.18
N GLN A 311 -6.01 5.39 3.96
CA GLN A 311 -5.55 6.71 3.56
C GLN A 311 -4.07 6.83 3.90
N LEU A 312 -3.22 7.08 2.91
CA LEU A 312 -1.83 7.47 3.16
C LEU A 312 -1.79 8.93 3.67
N ILE A 313 -1.24 9.14 4.88
CA ILE A 313 -1.20 10.44 5.54
C ILE A 313 0.04 11.22 5.12
N ASN A 314 1.21 10.67 5.43
CA ASN A 314 2.52 11.17 5.02
C ASN A 314 3.61 10.15 5.35
N ARG A 315 4.80 10.40 4.82
CA ARG A 315 6.05 9.76 5.24
C ARG A 315 6.93 10.77 5.99
N VAL A 316 7.81 10.30 6.86
CA VAL A 316 8.81 11.15 7.53
C VAL A 316 10.13 10.40 7.55
N GLY A 317 11.18 10.99 6.99
CA GLY A 317 12.52 10.43 7.13
C GLY A 317 12.99 10.53 8.58
N TRP A 318 13.92 9.68 9.00
CA TRP A 318 14.47 9.77 10.37
C TRP A 318 15.30 11.04 10.63
N ASP A 319 15.58 11.80 9.57
CA ASP A 319 16.05 13.19 9.61
C ASP A 319 14.97 14.20 10.06
N GLY A 320 13.71 13.78 10.22
CA GLY A 320 12.56 14.60 10.58
C GLY A 320 11.92 15.35 9.41
N ILE A 321 12.36 15.10 8.17
CA ILE A 321 11.81 15.74 6.98
C ILE A 321 10.50 15.04 6.59
N ILE A 322 9.41 15.80 6.61
CA ILE A 322 8.09 15.32 6.15
C ILE A 322 8.08 15.23 4.62
N ARG A 323 7.62 14.09 4.12
CA ARG A 323 7.34 13.81 2.72
C ARG A 323 5.83 13.59 2.59
N ARG A 324 5.16 14.47 1.84
CA ARG A 324 3.72 14.33 1.60
C ARG A 324 3.47 13.20 0.60
N PRO A 325 2.27 12.59 0.62
CA PRO A 325 1.87 11.70 -0.48
C PRO A 325 1.97 12.45 -1.81
N ASP A 326 2.44 11.78 -2.85
CA ASP A 326 2.37 12.32 -4.20
C ASP A 326 0.90 12.49 -4.62
N ALA A 327 0.64 13.37 -5.59
CA ALA A 327 -0.72 13.63 -6.06
C ALA A 327 -1.45 12.34 -6.51
N ASN A 328 -0.70 11.35 -7.00
CA ASN A 328 -1.21 10.07 -7.46
C ASN A 328 -1.21 8.95 -6.39
N GLU A 329 -0.85 9.28 -5.14
CA GLU A 329 -1.00 8.42 -3.96
C GLU A 329 -2.14 8.87 -3.03
N LEU A 330 -2.82 9.98 -3.37
CA LEU A 330 -3.95 10.50 -2.59
C LEU A 330 -5.22 9.67 -2.81
N GLY A 331 -6.17 9.80 -1.90
CA GLY A 331 -7.39 9.00 -1.89
C GLY A 331 -7.22 7.72 -1.07
N TRP A 332 -8.01 6.71 -1.43
CA TRP A 332 -7.98 5.40 -0.80
C TRP A 332 -7.00 4.48 -1.54
N LYS A 333 -6.27 3.66 -0.79
CA LYS A 333 -5.31 2.69 -1.33
C LYS A 333 -5.44 1.37 -0.58
N ASP A 334 -5.33 0.25 -1.28
CA ASP A 334 -5.19 -1.07 -0.64
C ASP A 334 -3.72 -1.47 -0.49
N THR A 335 -2.81 -0.76 -1.15
CA THR A 335 -1.37 -1.05 -1.16
C THR A 335 -0.56 0.22 -1.04
N VAL A 336 0.38 0.27 -0.10
CA VAL A 336 1.20 1.46 0.18
C VAL A 336 2.69 1.09 0.16
N ARG A 337 3.49 1.82 -0.61
CA ARG A 337 4.95 1.70 -0.56
C ARG A 337 5.50 2.26 0.75
N VAL A 338 6.26 1.44 1.46
CA VAL A 338 6.98 1.79 2.69
C VAL A 338 8.48 1.69 2.42
N SER A 339 9.15 2.84 2.36
CA SER A 339 10.56 2.94 1.97
C SER A 339 11.50 2.87 3.17
N PRO A 340 12.77 2.45 2.97
CA PRO A 340 13.78 2.41 4.04
C PRO A 340 13.95 3.72 4.78
N LEU A 341 14.18 3.64 6.09
CA LEU A 341 14.59 4.75 6.96
C LEU A 341 13.57 5.91 6.99
N GLU A 342 12.31 5.56 6.75
CA GLU A 342 11.15 6.43 6.79
C GLU A 342 10.04 5.80 7.63
N ASP A 343 9.27 6.65 8.31
CA ASP A 343 8.05 6.25 8.97
C ASP A 343 6.86 6.58 8.06
N THR A 344 6.13 5.56 7.64
CA THR A 344 4.94 5.72 6.78
C THR A 344 3.68 5.68 7.64
N THR A 345 2.88 6.74 7.61
CA THR A 345 1.63 6.83 8.38
C THR A 345 0.42 6.58 7.49
N VAL A 346 -0.43 5.64 7.89
CA VAL A 346 -1.71 5.36 7.22
C VAL A 346 -2.87 5.44 8.21
N ALA A 347 -4.04 5.89 7.75
CA ALA A 347 -5.28 5.85 8.52
C ALA A 347 -6.24 4.84 7.89
N LEU A 348 -6.93 4.07 8.74
CA LEU A 348 -7.86 3.03 8.31
C LEU A 348 -9.15 3.11 9.11
N ARG A 349 -10.26 2.82 8.43
CA ARG A 349 -11.60 2.81 9.03
C ARG A 349 -12.40 1.65 8.43
N PRO A 350 -12.19 0.42 8.95
CA PRO A 350 -12.78 -0.77 8.37
C PRO A 350 -14.29 -0.71 8.44
N ILE A 351 -14.94 -0.97 7.31
CA ILE A 351 -16.39 -1.11 7.23
C ILE A 351 -16.71 -2.57 7.04
N MET A 352 -17.69 -3.06 7.78
CA MET A 352 -18.09 -4.46 7.71
C MET A 352 -18.64 -4.80 6.32
N PRO A 353 -18.06 -5.80 5.61
CA PRO A 353 -18.63 -6.33 4.39
C PRO A 353 -20.04 -6.85 4.63
N LYS A 354 -20.93 -6.57 3.69
CA LYS A 354 -22.31 -7.06 3.72
C LYS A 354 -22.36 -8.40 3.02
N ALA A 355 -22.49 -9.46 3.81
CA ALA A 355 -22.82 -10.79 3.30
C ALA A 355 -24.32 -11.06 3.51
N PRO A 356 -25.03 -11.68 2.54
CA PRO A 356 -26.45 -12.04 2.71
C PRO A 356 -26.66 -13.21 3.69
N PHE A 357 -25.58 -13.71 4.29
CA PHE A 357 -25.56 -14.79 5.27
C PHE A 357 -24.51 -14.46 6.33
N GLY A 358 -24.68 -15.05 7.52
CA GLY A 358 -23.68 -14.97 8.58
C GLY A 358 -22.38 -15.69 8.19
N LEU A 359 -21.25 -15.06 8.49
CA LEU A 359 -19.92 -15.69 8.34
C LEU A 359 -19.46 -16.23 9.69
N PRO A 360 -18.97 -17.48 9.75
CA PRO A 360 -18.40 -18.03 10.98
C PRO A 360 -17.06 -17.36 11.29
N ASP A 361 -16.71 -17.35 12.58
CA ASP A 361 -15.38 -16.95 13.04
C ASP A 361 -14.32 -17.96 12.54
N SER A 362 -13.13 -17.48 12.19
CA SER A 362 -11.94 -18.32 11.94
C SER A 362 -11.39 -18.82 13.28
N ILE A 363 -11.50 -20.12 13.53
CA ILE A 363 -11.00 -20.76 14.75
C ILE A 363 -9.99 -21.83 14.34
N ARG A 364 -8.71 -21.58 14.62
CA ARG A 364 -7.60 -22.45 14.20
C ARG A 364 -6.44 -22.41 15.21
N PRO A 365 -5.52 -23.40 15.18
CA PRO A 365 -4.24 -23.26 15.88
C PRO A 365 -3.47 -22.03 15.40
N LEU A 366 -2.68 -21.42 16.28
CA LEU A 366 -1.72 -20.37 15.92
C LEU A 366 -0.79 -20.82 14.77
N ASN A 367 -0.20 -22.00 14.92
CA ASN A 367 0.59 -22.67 13.91
C ASN A 367 -0.12 -23.97 13.44
N PRO A 368 -0.74 -23.98 12.25
CA PRO A 368 -1.45 -25.15 11.75
C PRO A 368 -0.53 -26.32 11.34
N MET A 369 0.78 -26.10 11.26
CA MET A 369 1.77 -27.13 10.88
C MET A 369 2.33 -27.89 12.09
N MET A 370 1.97 -27.49 13.32
CA MET A 370 2.52 -28.03 14.57
C MET A 370 1.41 -28.58 15.48
N PRO A 371 1.71 -29.56 16.36
CA PRO A 371 0.73 -30.02 17.35
C PRO A 371 0.41 -28.92 18.38
N LEU A 372 -0.77 -29.00 18.99
CA LEU A 372 -1.11 -28.13 20.12
C LEU A 372 -0.13 -28.35 21.29
N GLY A 373 0.21 -27.29 21.99
CA GLY A 373 1.21 -27.27 23.06
C GLY A 373 2.66 -27.10 22.60
N ALA A 374 2.94 -27.14 21.29
CA ALA A 374 4.28 -26.87 20.76
C ALA A 374 4.72 -25.43 21.08
N THR A 375 6.01 -25.23 21.42
CA THR A 375 6.58 -23.92 21.79
C THR A 375 7.49 -23.31 20.72
N GLY A 376 7.75 -24.03 19.62
CA GLY A 376 8.68 -23.59 18.57
C GLY A 376 8.05 -22.57 17.61
N GLY A 377 8.89 -21.67 17.09
CA GLY A 377 8.51 -20.71 16.05
C GLY A 377 7.85 -19.42 16.53
N PHE A 378 7.66 -19.24 17.85
CA PHE A 378 7.07 -18.02 18.41
C PHE A 378 8.14 -17.06 18.93
N ASN A 379 7.95 -15.76 18.68
CA ASN A 379 8.61 -14.71 19.45
C ASN A 379 7.89 -14.52 20.79
N ASN A 380 8.61 -14.67 21.91
CA ASN A 380 8.08 -14.61 23.28
C ASN A 380 8.28 -13.23 23.94
N VAL A 381 8.18 -12.16 23.16
CA VAL A 381 8.24 -10.77 23.65
C VAL A 381 6.89 -10.11 23.38
N ASP A 382 6.34 -9.41 24.36
CA ASP A 382 5.08 -8.67 24.20
C ASP A 382 5.29 -7.35 23.45
N THR A 383 4.20 -6.64 23.11
CA THR A 383 4.28 -5.37 22.38
C THR A 383 4.96 -4.24 23.16
N ASN A 384 5.24 -4.42 24.46
CA ASN A 384 5.95 -3.47 25.29
C ASN A 384 7.45 -3.80 25.43
N GLY A 385 7.92 -4.88 24.79
CA GLY A 385 9.30 -5.35 24.91
C GLY A 385 9.56 -6.24 26.12
N ASN A 386 8.53 -6.69 26.84
CA ASN A 386 8.71 -7.57 28.00
C ASN A 386 8.67 -9.06 27.60
N PRO A 387 9.45 -9.93 28.26
CA PRO A 387 9.33 -11.37 28.08
C PRO A 387 7.95 -11.91 28.47
N ILE A 388 7.36 -12.74 27.62
CA ILE A 388 6.12 -13.49 27.89
C ILE A 388 6.49 -14.76 28.67
N VAL A 389 6.00 -14.87 29.91
CA VAL A 389 6.27 -16.01 30.80
C VAL A 389 4.97 -16.51 31.47
N PRO A 390 4.56 -17.78 31.29
CA PRO A 390 5.20 -18.79 30.43
C PRO A 390 5.10 -18.39 28.94
N GLY A 391 6.06 -18.86 28.13
CA GLY A 391 6.08 -18.56 26.69
C GLY A 391 4.83 -19.04 25.95
N ILE A 392 4.65 -18.50 24.76
CA ILE A 392 3.55 -18.82 23.85
C ILE A 392 3.63 -20.30 23.47
N VAL A 393 2.48 -20.96 23.55
CA VAL A 393 2.27 -22.32 23.08
C VAL A 393 1.28 -22.32 21.93
N ASN A 394 1.45 -23.23 20.99
CA ASN A 394 0.51 -23.43 19.91
C ASN A 394 -0.84 -23.86 20.50
N GLN A 395 -1.87 -23.05 20.30
CA GLN A 395 -3.18 -23.24 20.88
C GLN A 395 -4.25 -22.80 19.89
N ILE A 396 -5.48 -23.28 20.09
CA ILE A 396 -6.63 -22.82 19.32
C ILE A 396 -6.93 -21.38 19.69
N VAL A 397 -7.00 -20.51 18.69
CA VAL A 397 -7.35 -19.10 18.82
C VAL A 397 -8.52 -18.80 17.89
N ASN A 398 -9.40 -17.89 18.34
CA ASN A 398 -10.44 -17.32 17.51
C ASN A 398 -9.91 -16.01 16.90
N PHE A 399 -9.74 -15.98 15.59
CA PHE A 399 -9.28 -14.83 14.82
C PHE A 399 -10.44 -13.94 14.31
N GLY A 400 -11.67 -14.18 14.75
CA GLY A 400 -12.85 -13.42 14.29
C GLY A 400 -13.01 -13.56 12.78
N TRP A 401 -13.24 -12.44 12.09
CA TRP A 401 -13.05 -12.40 10.65
C TRP A 401 -11.57 -12.16 10.37
N GLU A 402 -10.90 -13.21 9.91
CA GLU A 402 -9.45 -13.22 9.73
C GLU A 402 -9.07 -12.71 8.35
N TYR A 403 -8.23 -11.68 8.34
CA TYR A 403 -7.61 -11.10 7.15
C TYR A 403 -6.11 -10.97 7.37
N VAL A 404 -5.38 -10.42 6.40
CA VAL A 404 -3.94 -10.20 6.52
C VAL A 404 -3.54 -8.83 6.01
N TRP A 405 -2.41 -8.36 6.50
CA TRP A 405 -1.59 -7.37 5.81
C TRP A 405 -0.19 -7.94 5.63
N HIS A 406 0.43 -7.63 4.49
CA HIS A 406 1.68 -8.26 4.11
C HIS A 406 2.45 -7.41 3.10
N CYS A 407 3.74 -7.70 2.95
CA CYS A 407 4.48 -7.26 1.79
C CYS A 407 3.95 -7.96 0.54
N HIS A 408 3.77 -7.23 -0.55
CA HIS A 408 3.28 -7.76 -1.81
C HIS A 408 4.44 -8.11 -2.78
N ILE A 409 5.69 -8.03 -2.32
CA ILE A 409 6.79 -8.77 -2.94
C ILE A 409 6.62 -10.23 -2.52
N LEU A 410 6.20 -11.09 -3.46
CA LEU A 410 5.79 -12.47 -3.14
C LEU A 410 6.88 -13.27 -2.41
N SER A 411 8.15 -13.06 -2.76
CA SER A 411 9.24 -13.73 -2.04
C SER A 411 9.40 -13.28 -0.60
N HIS A 412 8.97 -12.06 -0.25
CA HIS A 412 8.93 -11.59 1.15
C HIS A 412 7.68 -12.12 1.85
N GLU A 413 6.52 -12.09 1.18
CA GLU A 413 5.25 -12.66 1.66
C GLU A 413 5.38 -14.13 2.05
N GLU A 414 5.88 -14.96 1.12
CA GLU A 414 6.07 -16.40 1.30
C GLU A 414 7.14 -16.73 2.35
N MET A 415 8.04 -15.78 2.62
CA MET A 415 9.09 -15.86 3.64
C MET A 415 8.70 -15.05 4.90
N ASP A 416 7.43 -15.11 5.26
CA ASP A 416 6.87 -14.70 6.56
C ASP A 416 6.70 -13.18 6.79
N MET A 417 6.77 -12.35 5.74
CA MET A 417 6.46 -10.92 5.83
C MET A 417 4.94 -10.64 5.76
N MET A 418 4.19 -11.31 6.63
CA MET A 418 2.73 -11.28 6.70
C MET A 418 2.25 -11.38 8.15
N ARG A 419 1.17 -10.67 8.47
CA ARG A 419 0.56 -10.70 9.82
C ARG A 419 -0.96 -10.82 9.74
N PRO A 420 -1.58 -11.60 10.64
CA PRO A 420 -3.03 -11.72 10.70
C PRO A 420 -3.67 -10.45 11.29
N ILE A 421 -4.78 -10.05 10.70
CA ILE A 421 -5.71 -9.02 11.19
C ILE A 421 -6.94 -9.72 11.73
N ILE A 422 -7.30 -9.42 12.98
CA ILE A 422 -8.57 -9.81 13.59
C ILE A 422 -9.56 -8.66 13.39
N LEU A 423 -10.56 -8.87 12.54
CA LEU A 423 -11.70 -7.96 12.42
C LEU A 423 -12.83 -8.42 13.35
N ASN A 424 -13.12 -7.61 14.37
CA ASN A 424 -14.27 -7.79 15.23
C ASN A 424 -15.54 -7.33 14.50
N ALA A 425 -16.31 -8.30 14.00
CA ALA A 425 -17.62 -8.08 13.42
C ALA A 425 -18.74 -8.57 14.37
N LEU A 426 -19.91 -7.93 14.31
CA LEU A 426 -21.08 -8.38 15.05
C LEU A 426 -21.55 -9.74 14.52
N LYS A 427 -21.66 -10.72 15.41
CA LYS A 427 -22.08 -12.09 15.08
C LYS A 427 -23.55 -12.12 14.68
N SER A 428 -23.84 -12.07 13.39
CA SER A 428 -25.13 -12.57 12.89
C SER A 428 -24.98 -14.05 12.57
N LEU A 429 -25.40 -14.93 13.49
CA LEU A 429 -25.58 -16.33 13.12
C LEU A 429 -26.67 -16.38 12.03
N PRO A 430 -26.52 -17.20 10.98
CA PRO A 430 -27.59 -17.39 10.01
C PRO A 430 -28.88 -17.73 10.74
N ALA A 431 -29.99 -17.08 10.36
CA ALA A 431 -31.30 -17.51 10.83
C ALA A 431 -31.44 -19.01 10.52
N LYS A 432 -31.95 -19.80 11.48
CA LYS A 432 -32.28 -21.20 11.24
C LYS A 432 -33.04 -21.28 9.92
N PRO A 433 -32.69 -22.21 8.99
CA PRO A 433 -33.43 -22.36 7.75
C PRO A 433 -34.91 -22.37 8.06
N ASN A 434 -35.66 -21.41 7.53
CA ASN A 434 -37.11 -21.42 7.65
C ASN A 434 -37.54 -22.69 6.91
N PRO A 435 -38.10 -23.72 7.59
CA PRO A 435 -38.57 -24.88 6.87
C PRO A 435 -39.65 -24.38 5.94
N VAL A 436 -39.35 -24.37 4.64
CA VAL A 436 -40.36 -24.10 3.62
C VAL A 436 -41.37 -25.22 3.82
N THR A 437 -42.49 -24.92 4.47
CA THR A 437 -43.67 -25.78 4.38
C THR A 437 -43.98 -25.82 2.90
N ALA A 438 -43.73 -26.97 2.27
CA ALA A 438 -44.19 -27.22 0.92
C ALA A 438 -45.67 -26.88 0.90
N ASP A 439 -46.03 -25.82 0.17
CA ASP A 439 -47.42 -25.50 -0.08
C ASP A 439 -47.98 -26.67 -0.89
N ALA A 440 -48.83 -27.47 -0.25
CA ALA A 440 -49.48 -28.61 -0.87
C ALA A 440 -50.49 -28.20 -1.97
N SER A 441 -50.60 -26.89 -2.29
CA SER A 441 -51.43 -26.38 -3.37
C SER A 441 -50.74 -26.24 -4.73
N LEU A 442 -49.44 -26.51 -4.85
CA LEU A 442 -48.78 -26.53 -6.16
C LEU A 442 -49.16 -27.80 -6.94
N PRO A 443 -49.77 -27.68 -8.13
CA PRO A 443 -50.15 -28.84 -8.93
C PRO A 443 -48.90 -29.60 -9.37
N ALA A 444 -48.97 -30.93 -9.28
CA ALA A 444 -47.92 -31.81 -9.77
C ALA A 444 -47.67 -31.54 -11.27
N PRO A 445 -46.40 -31.53 -11.72
CA PRO A 445 -46.07 -31.32 -13.12
C PRO A 445 -46.73 -32.42 -13.97
N GLY A 446 -47.55 -32.00 -14.93
CA GLY A 446 -48.14 -32.83 -15.98
C GLY A 446 -47.34 -32.75 -17.27
#